data_AF-A0A9E4WNM8-F1
#
_entry.id   AF-A0A9E4WNM8-F1
#
_cell.length_a   1.000
_cell.length_b   1.000
_cell.length_c   1.000
_cell.angle_alpha   90.00
_cell.angle_beta   90.00
_cell.angle_gamma   90.00
#
_symmetry.space_group_name_H-M   'P 1'
#
loop_
_entity.id
_entity.type
_entity.pdbx_description
1 polymer ?
#
loop_
_entity_poly.entity_id
_entity_poly.type
_entity_poly.pdbx_seq_one_letter_code
_entity_poly.pdbx_strand_id
1 'polypeptide(L)' 'TGHKTLRREPVADWQDLPSTSPESEAMSADLKAHGFKFVGGTICYAFMQAIGMVDDHMIGCFRYRDR' A
#
# COMPACT_ATOMS: atom_id res chain seq x y z
N THR A 1 -5.92 10.26 4.92
CA THR A 1 -6.95 9.23 4.59
C THR A 1 -8.07 9.11 5.62
N GLY A 2 -8.34 10.13 6.45
CA GLY A 2 -9.36 10.01 7.51
C GLY A 2 -9.12 8.85 8.50
N HIS A 3 -7.85 8.43 8.65
CA HIS A 3 -7.41 7.30 9.49
C HIS A 3 -8.06 5.94 9.18
N LYS A 4 -8.63 5.78 7.98
CA LYS A 4 -9.19 4.50 7.52
C LYS A 4 -8.18 3.75 6.67
N THR A 5 -8.24 2.42 6.74
CA THR A 5 -7.54 1.53 5.81
C THR A 5 -7.99 1.83 4.38
N LEU A 6 -7.03 1.98 3.48
CA LEU A 6 -7.28 2.18 2.06
C LEU A 6 -7.63 0.84 1.43
N ARG A 7 -8.82 0.76 0.81
CA ARG A 7 -9.23 -0.37 -0.02
C ARG A 7 -9.25 0.07 -1.47
N ARG A 8 -8.57 -0.67 -2.34
CA ARG A 8 -8.45 -0.42 -3.77
C ARG A 8 -9.39 -1.29 -4.57
N GLU A 9 -9.45 -1.07 -5.89
CA GLU A 9 -10.31 -1.87 -6.75
C GLU A 9 -9.91 -3.35 -6.64
N PRO A 10 -10.86 -4.29 -6.60
CA PRO A 10 -10.55 -5.70 -6.45
C PRO A 10 -9.64 -6.20 -7.57
N VAL A 11 -8.55 -6.87 -7.20
CA VAL A 11 -7.58 -7.41 -8.15
C VAL A 11 -7.62 -8.94 -8.16
N ALA A 12 -7.57 -9.54 -9.35
CA ALA A 12 -7.54 -10.99 -9.53
C ALA A 12 -6.15 -11.55 -9.90
N ASP A 13 -5.29 -10.75 -10.53
CA ASP A 13 -3.94 -11.15 -10.96
C ASP A 13 -2.85 -10.28 -10.31
N TRP A 14 -1.70 -10.87 -10.04
CA TRP A 14 -0.56 -10.16 -9.43
C TRP A 14 -0.04 -9.01 -10.29
N GLN A 15 -0.19 -9.09 -11.62
CA GLN A 15 0.29 -8.06 -12.55
C GLN A 15 -0.53 -6.77 -12.47
N ASP A 16 -1.77 -6.88 -12.01
CA ASP A 16 -2.69 -5.76 -11.86
C ASP A 16 -2.53 -5.05 -10.50
N LEU A 17 -1.79 -5.66 -9.55
CA LEU A 17 -1.45 -5.03 -8.27
C LEU A 17 -0.35 -3.98 -8.48
N PRO A 18 -0.60 -2.70 -8.12
CA PRO A 18 0.41 -1.67 -8.26
C PRO A 18 1.55 -1.90 -7.26
N SER A 19 2.76 -1.48 -7.65
CA SER A 19 3.94 -1.52 -6.77
C SER A 19 4.14 -0.23 -5.97
N THR A 20 3.36 0.82 -6.25
CA THR A 20 3.41 2.13 -5.60
C THR A 20 2.03 2.78 -5.54
N SER A 21 1.95 3.91 -4.84
CA SER A 21 0.75 4.72 -4.69
C SER A 21 1.10 6.18 -4.46
N PRO A 22 0.16 7.11 -4.71
CA PRO A 22 0.34 8.51 -4.31
C PRO A 22 0.68 8.65 -2.82
N GLU A 23 0.04 7.86 -1.95
CA GLU A 23 0.28 7.89 -0.51
C GLU A 23 1.66 7.33 -0.11
N SER A 24 2.12 6.27 -0.77
CA SER A 24 3.45 5.70 -0.51
C SER A 24 4.56 6.59 -1.04
N GLU A 25 4.35 7.31 -2.15
CA GLU A 25 5.29 8.31 -2.63
C GLU A 25 5.38 9.49 -1.67
N ALA A 26 4.24 9.98 -1.17
CA ALA A 26 4.21 11.02 -0.15
C ALA A 26 4.93 10.59 1.14
N MET A 27 4.68 9.36 1.62
CA MET A 27 5.38 8.78 2.78
C MET A 27 6.89 8.65 2.52
N SER A 28 7.30 8.16 1.35
CA SER A 28 8.71 8.05 0.94
C SER A 28 9.40 9.41 0.96
N ALA A 29 8.77 10.45 0.43
CA ALA A 29 9.30 11.81 0.45
C ALA A 29 9.45 12.36 1.89
N ASP A 30 8.42 12.19 2.72
CA ASP A 30 8.42 12.66 4.11
C ASP A 30 9.48 11.94 4.97
N LEU A 31 9.57 10.61 4.87
CA LEU A 31 10.57 9.83 5.59
C LEU A 31 11.99 10.19 5.15
N LYS A 32 12.23 10.42 3.84
CA LYS A 32 13.53 10.91 3.35
C LYS A 32 13.87 12.27 3.95
N ALA A 33 12.90 13.18 4.04
CA ALA A 33 13.10 14.50 4.65
C ALA A 33 13.47 14.40 6.14
N HIS A 34 12.93 13.40 6.85
CA HIS A 34 13.28 13.08 8.23
C HIS A 34 14.57 12.24 8.39
N GLY A 35 15.33 12.04 7.30
CA GLY A 35 16.64 11.40 7.35
C GLY A 35 16.64 9.87 7.25
N PHE A 36 15.47 9.23 7.12
CA PHE A 36 15.39 7.80 6.90
C PHE A 36 16.04 7.40 5.56
N LYS A 37 16.61 6.19 5.53
CA LYS A 37 17.26 5.60 4.35
C LYS A 37 16.52 4.32 3.96
N PHE A 38 16.66 3.89 2.70
CA PHE A 38 15.95 2.73 2.16
C PHE A 38 14.41 2.82 2.30
N VAL A 39 13.87 4.00 2.05
CA VAL A 39 12.43 4.31 2.13
C VAL A 39 11.91 4.79 0.77
N GLY A 40 12.16 4.01 -0.28
CA GLY A 40 11.60 4.29 -1.61
C GLY A 40 10.08 4.01 -1.67
N GLY A 41 9.38 4.57 -2.66
CA GLY A 41 7.92 4.46 -2.77
C GLY A 41 7.40 3.01 -2.73
N THR A 42 8.09 2.08 -3.40
CA THR A 42 7.75 0.65 -3.35
C THR A 42 7.92 0.04 -1.96
N ILE A 43 8.98 0.42 -1.24
CA ILE A 43 9.21 -0.05 0.14
C ILE A 43 8.11 0.49 1.05
N CYS A 44 7.78 1.77 0.92
CA CYS A 44 6.69 2.38 1.68
C CYS A 44 5.33 1.74 1.34
N TYR A 45 5.07 1.40 0.07
CA TYR A 45 3.82 0.74 -0.31
C TYR A 45 3.71 -0.66 0.28
N ALA A 46 4.78 -1.45 0.17
CA ALA A 46 4.87 -2.78 0.79
C ALA A 46 4.70 -2.69 2.32
N PHE A 47 5.30 -1.70 2.97
CA PHE A 47 5.12 -1.45 4.39
C PHE A 47 3.65 -1.15 4.72
N MET A 48 3.02 -0.22 3.99
CA MET A 48 1.61 0.15 4.17
C MET A 48 0.67 -1.06 4.03
N GLN A 49 0.92 -1.94 3.07
CA GLN A 49 0.18 -3.20 2.91
C GLN A 49 0.41 -4.13 4.12
N ALA A 50 1.66 -4.31 4.54
CA ALA A 50 2.01 -5.22 5.64
C ALA A 50 1.40 -4.81 6.98
N ILE A 51 1.27 -3.50 7.26
CA ILE A 51 0.72 -3.00 8.52
C ILE A 51 -0.79 -2.66 8.45
N GLY A 52 -1.45 -2.96 7.33
CA GLY A 52 -2.90 -2.77 7.18
C GLY A 52 -3.34 -1.31 6.97
N MET A 53 -2.42 -0.42 6.57
CA MET A 53 -2.80 0.90 6.03
C MET A 53 -3.46 0.77 4.66
N VAL A 54 -3.07 -0.26 3.90
CA VAL A 54 -3.68 -0.68 2.63
C VAL A 54 -4.13 -2.13 2.75
N ASP A 55 -5.35 -2.41 2.28
CA ASP A 55 -5.92 -3.76 2.20
C ASP A 55 -6.03 -4.14 0.71
N ASP A 56 -4.98 -4.81 0.23
CA ASP A 56 -4.81 -5.26 -1.17
C ASP A 56 -4.92 -6.81 -1.26
N HIS A 57 -5.66 -7.44 -0.36
CA HIS A 57 -5.99 -8.85 -0.54
C HIS A 57 -6.72 -9.03 -1.89
N MET A 58 -6.21 -9.91 -2.76
CA MET A 58 -6.82 -10.23 -4.05
C MET A 58 -8.13 -11.01 -3.88
N ILE A 59 -9.00 -11.01 -4.90
CA ILE A 59 -10.33 -11.66 -4.89
C ILE A 59 -10.27 -13.14 -4.48
N GLY A 60 -9.21 -13.86 -4.89
CA GLY A 60 -9.02 -15.28 -4.55
C GLY A 60 -8.46 -15.55 -3.14
N CYS A 61 -8.11 -14.52 -2.37
CA CYS A 61 -7.56 -14.67 -1.03
C CYS A 61 -8.68 -15.00 -0.03
N PHE A 62 -8.46 -15.98 0.86
CA PHE A 62 -9.43 -16.31 1.92
C PHE A 62 -9.67 -15.16 2.93
N ARG A 63 -8.81 -14.14 2.91
CA ARG A 63 -8.93 -12.92 3.72
C ARG A 63 -9.50 -11.74 2.94
N TYR A 64 -9.85 -11.92 1.67
CA TYR A 64 -10.51 -10.89 0.88
C TYR A 64 -11.79 -10.44 1.57
N ARG A 65 -11.99 -9.13 1.66
CA ARG A 65 -13.19 -8.52 2.24
C ARG A 65 -13.82 -7.66 1.17
N ASP A 66 -15.06 -8.00 0.82
CA ASP A 66 -15.87 -7.12 -0.01
C ASP A 66 -16.09 -5.78 0.73
N ARG A 67 -16.20 -4.69 -0.05
CA ARG A 67 -16.02 -3.32 0.44
C ARG A 67 -17.04 -2.90 1.49
#